data_AF-A0A165WIZ9-F1
#
_entry.id   AF-A0A165WIZ9-F1
#
_cell.length_a   1.000
_cell.length_b   1.000
_cell.length_c   1.000
_cell.angle_alpha   90.00
_cell.angle_beta   90.00
_cell.angle_gamma   90.00
#
_symmetry.space_group_name_H-M   'P 1'
#
loop_
_entity.id
_entity.type
_entity.pdbx_description
1 polymer ?
#
loop_
_entity_poly.entity_id
_entity_poly.type
_entity_poly.pdbx_seq_one_letter_code
_entity_poly.pdbx_strand_id
1 'polypeptide(L)'
;MDEGHTILHWKDFRPLMDHLKTITTRFPGVPVTIATASLTLADRTNLLNHLSIPPSSCHIISGSLNRPNLVYTIQPIHTFQNKRKLEAVYDFLKDQFGLRPESWCTQPKRAAYGERNGMDREAQRAAVKKWMDGDVQSLMATIAFGMGIDKPDVAFVIHYDMPKTFGNYIQETGRAGHNGERALCLLFLSWQDVHGSASSSMPNVQLSTTVILLCRLQVPQKLSRWHSMPIL
;
A
#
# COMPACT_ATOMS: atom_id res chain seq x y z
N MET A 1 -5.64 -19.97 8.89
CA MET A 1 -5.53 -19.42 7.53
C MET A 1 -5.25 -17.94 7.65
N ASP A 2 -4.07 -17.52 7.24
CA ASP A 2 -3.72 -16.10 7.18
C ASP A 2 -4.06 -15.53 5.79
N GLU A 3 -4.22 -14.21 5.70
CA GLU A 3 -4.61 -13.50 4.48
C GLU A 3 -5.86 -14.08 3.80
N GLY A 4 -6.92 -14.32 4.58
CA GLY A 4 -8.15 -14.97 4.14
C GLY A 4 -8.85 -14.33 2.94
N HIS A 5 -8.63 -13.03 2.68
CA HIS A 5 -9.18 -12.33 1.51
C HIS A 5 -8.65 -12.91 0.18
N THR A 6 -7.44 -13.49 0.18
CA THR A 6 -6.82 -14.09 -1.01
C THR A 6 -7.62 -15.27 -1.57
N ILE A 7 -8.40 -15.96 -0.72
CA ILE A 7 -9.30 -17.05 -1.12
C ILE A 7 -10.34 -16.57 -2.14
N LEU A 8 -10.79 -15.32 -2.02
CA LEU A 8 -11.75 -14.72 -2.96
C LEU A 8 -11.06 -14.05 -4.14
N HIS A 9 -9.97 -13.33 -3.89
CA HIS A 9 -9.41 -12.39 -4.87
C HIS A 9 -8.32 -12.99 -5.76
N TRP A 10 -7.66 -14.08 -5.35
CA TRP A 10 -6.48 -14.63 -6.03
C TRP A 10 -6.75 -15.99 -6.68
N LYS A 11 -8.00 -16.28 -7.06
CA LYS A 11 -8.39 -17.58 -7.61
C LYS A 11 -7.62 -17.96 -8.87
N ASP A 12 -7.37 -16.99 -9.75
CA ASP A 12 -6.59 -17.20 -10.99
C ASP A 12 -5.10 -17.44 -10.72
N PHE A 13 -4.58 -16.93 -9.60
CA PHE A 13 -3.16 -17.03 -9.23
C PHE A 13 -2.86 -18.21 -8.29
N ARG A 14 -3.82 -18.59 -7.44
CA ARG A 14 -3.74 -19.69 -6.48
C ARG A 14 -5.00 -20.55 -6.54
N PRO A 15 -5.21 -21.32 -7.61
CA PRO A 15 -6.42 -22.13 -7.79
C PRO A 15 -6.63 -23.16 -6.66
N LEU A 16 -5.55 -23.59 -6.00
CA LEU A 16 -5.63 -24.49 -4.84
C LEU A 16 -6.41 -23.91 -3.65
N MET A 17 -6.61 -22.59 -3.57
CA MET A 17 -7.40 -21.97 -2.51
C MET A 17 -8.88 -22.38 -2.55
N ASP A 18 -9.42 -22.70 -3.74
CA ASP A 18 -10.80 -23.18 -3.89
C ASP A 18 -11.02 -24.55 -3.22
N HIS A 19 -9.95 -25.33 -2.98
CA HIS A 19 -10.02 -26.63 -2.31
C HIS A 19 -10.10 -26.51 -0.79
N LEU A 20 -9.96 -25.31 -0.21
CA LEU A 20 -10.03 -25.14 1.26
C LEU A 20 -11.41 -25.48 1.83
N LYS A 21 -12.48 -25.41 1.03
CA LYS A 21 -13.82 -25.91 1.42
C LYS A 21 -13.82 -27.40 1.76
N THR A 22 -12.87 -28.17 1.23
CA THR A 22 -12.76 -29.61 1.54
C THR A 22 -12.29 -29.82 2.98
N ILE A 23 -11.52 -28.90 3.55
CA ILE A 23 -11.06 -29.01 4.94
C ILE A 23 -12.24 -28.86 5.90
N THR A 24 -13.06 -27.84 5.71
CA THR A 24 -14.23 -27.57 6.56
C THR A 24 -15.29 -28.66 6.45
N THR A 25 -15.46 -29.26 5.26
CA THR A 25 -16.43 -30.35 5.05
C THR A 25 -15.92 -31.71 5.53
N ARG A 26 -14.62 -32.02 5.38
CA ARG A 26 -14.04 -33.32 5.78
C ARG A 26 -13.74 -33.41 7.28
N PHE A 27 -13.49 -32.28 7.93
CA PHE A 27 -13.14 -32.22 9.35
C PHE A 27 -14.05 -31.24 10.12
N PRO A 28 -15.37 -31.49 10.22
CA PRO A 28 -16.33 -30.53 10.77
C PRO A 28 -16.14 -30.22 12.27
N GLY A 29 -15.43 -31.07 13.01
CA GLY A 29 -15.11 -30.86 14.42
C GLY A 29 -13.80 -30.12 14.69
N VAL A 30 -13.03 -29.77 13.66
CA VAL A 30 -11.74 -29.09 13.80
C VAL A 30 -11.96 -27.57 13.69
N PRO A 31 -11.64 -26.78 14.72
CA PRO A 31 -11.76 -25.33 14.66
C PRO A 31 -10.87 -24.73 13.55
N VAL A 32 -11.42 -23.78 12.79
CA VAL A 32 -10.70 -23.05 11.74
C VAL A 32 -10.64 -21.58 12.09
N THR A 33 -9.43 -21.03 12.19
CA THR A 33 -9.21 -19.58 12.32
C THR A 33 -8.84 -18.99 10.96
N ILE A 34 -9.54 -17.93 10.57
CA ILE A 34 -9.24 -17.15 9.35
C ILE A 34 -8.93 -15.72 9.79
N ALA A 35 -7.72 -15.26 9.49
CA ALA A 35 -7.26 -13.91 9.77
C ALA A 35 -7.12 -13.13 8.45
N THR A 36 -7.51 -11.86 8.47
CA THR A 36 -7.36 -10.93 7.33
C THR A 36 -7.50 -9.49 7.83
N ALA A 37 -6.72 -8.58 7.25
CA ALA A 37 -6.81 -7.15 7.56
C ALA A 37 -7.82 -6.41 6.67
N SER A 38 -8.03 -6.90 5.45
CA SER A 38 -8.73 -6.18 4.37
C SER A 38 -9.87 -7.02 3.80
N LEU A 39 -10.99 -7.10 4.52
CA LEU A 39 -12.19 -7.81 4.07
C LEU A 39 -13.43 -6.94 4.28
N THR A 40 -14.17 -6.67 3.20
CA THR A 40 -15.45 -5.96 3.31
C THR A 40 -16.52 -6.85 3.95
N LEU A 41 -17.63 -6.26 4.41
CA LEU A 41 -18.77 -7.05 4.93
C LEU A 41 -19.35 -7.99 3.86
N ALA A 42 -19.38 -7.56 2.60
CA ALA A 42 -19.83 -8.38 1.49
C ALA A 42 -18.85 -9.53 1.21
N ASP A 43 -17.55 -9.25 1.18
CA ASP A 43 -16.52 -10.26 1.00
C ASP A 43 -16.48 -11.26 2.15
N ARG A 44 -16.78 -10.84 3.39
CA ARG A 44 -16.94 -11.76 4.52
C ARG A 44 -18.03 -12.80 4.26
N THR A 45 -19.20 -12.34 3.83
CA THR A 45 -20.31 -13.25 3.49
C THR A 45 -19.92 -14.18 2.35
N ASN A 46 -19.27 -13.64 1.31
CA ASN A 46 -18.80 -14.44 0.17
C ASN A 46 -17.75 -15.49 0.60
N LEU A 47 -16.84 -15.14 1.50
CA LEU A 47 -15.80 -16.03 2.01
C LEU A 47 -16.39 -17.19 2.82
N LEU A 48 -17.32 -16.89 3.74
CA LEU A 48 -17.99 -17.90 4.53
C LEU A 48 -18.80 -18.87 3.66
N ASN A 49 -19.55 -18.34 2.68
CA ASN A 49 -20.28 -19.14 1.71
C ASN A 49 -19.34 -20.02 0.89
N HIS A 50 -18.24 -19.46 0.39
CA HIS A 50 -17.27 -20.18 -0.41
C HIS A 50 -16.64 -21.36 0.36
N LEU A 51 -16.34 -21.16 1.65
CA LEU A 51 -15.79 -22.20 2.53
C LEU A 51 -16.84 -23.13 3.13
N SER A 52 -18.13 -22.95 2.79
CA SER A 52 -19.25 -23.71 3.37
C SER A 52 -19.29 -23.64 4.90
N ILE A 53 -18.94 -22.48 5.46
CA ILE A 53 -18.97 -22.22 6.91
C ILE A 53 -20.25 -21.42 7.23
N PRO A 54 -21.19 -21.97 8.02
CA PRO A 54 -22.37 -21.23 8.46
C PRO A 54 -21.98 -19.99 9.30
N PRO A 55 -22.56 -18.80 9.06
CA PRO A 55 -22.28 -17.62 9.89
C PRO A 55 -22.59 -17.83 11.38
N SER A 56 -23.59 -18.67 11.71
CA SER A 56 -23.97 -19.01 13.09
C SER A 56 -22.92 -19.85 13.83
N SER A 57 -22.02 -20.54 13.12
CA SER A 57 -20.91 -21.28 13.72
C SER A 57 -19.63 -20.45 13.88
N CYS A 58 -19.66 -19.17 13.50
CA CYS A 58 -18.49 -18.30 13.51
C CYS A 58 -18.49 -17.38 14.74
N HIS A 59 -17.38 -17.37 15.46
CA HIS A 59 -17.05 -16.25 16.33
C HIS A 59 -16.31 -15.18 15.52
N ILE A 60 -17.00 -14.10 15.15
CA ILE A 60 -16.45 -13.03 14.32
C ILE A 60 -15.90 -11.93 15.21
N ILE A 61 -14.58 -11.73 15.15
CA ILE A 61 -13.90 -10.60 15.77
C ILE A 61 -13.55 -9.61 14.67
N SER A 62 -13.90 -8.34 14.85
CA SER A 62 -13.58 -7.28 13.89
C SER A 62 -13.04 -6.06 14.64
N GLY A 63 -11.88 -5.58 14.20
CA GLY A 63 -11.27 -4.35 14.70
C GLY A 63 -11.73 -3.14 13.91
N SER A 64 -11.49 -1.95 14.46
CA SER A 64 -11.65 -0.71 13.73
C SER A 64 -10.52 -0.55 12.71
N LEU A 65 -10.85 -0.05 11.51
CA LEU A 65 -9.85 0.40 10.53
C LEU A 65 -9.28 1.78 10.90
N ASN A 66 -9.84 2.44 11.92
CA ASN A 66 -9.42 3.78 12.28
C ASN A 66 -7.98 3.80 12.80
N ARG A 67 -7.15 4.60 12.14
CA ARG A 67 -5.78 4.91 12.56
C ARG A 67 -5.72 6.42 12.77
N PRO A 68 -5.99 6.92 14.00
CA PRO A 68 -6.11 8.36 14.26
C PRO A 68 -4.79 9.12 14.07
N ASN A 69 -3.67 8.43 13.95
CA ASN A 69 -2.38 9.01 13.63
C ASN A 69 -2.14 9.19 12.12
N LEU A 70 -2.99 8.60 11.25
CA LEU A 70 -2.88 8.76 9.80
C LEU A 70 -3.68 9.97 9.33
N VAL A 71 -3.04 10.76 8.46
CA VAL A 71 -3.66 11.92 7.82
C VAL A 71 -3.76 11.61 6.34
N TYR A 72 -4.96 11.64 5.78
CA TYR A 72 -5.19 11.39 4.37
C TYR A 72 -5.31 12.70 3.61
N THR A 73 -4.62 12.84 2.47
CA THR A 73 -4.71 14.02 1.61
C THR A 73 -4.68 13.58 0.15
N ILE A 74 -5.66 14.09 -0.60
CA ILE A 74 -5.71 13.92 -2.05
C ILE A 74 -5.28 15.25 -2.67
N GLN A 75 -4.26 15.21 -3.52
CA GLN A 75 -3.77 16.36 -4.26
C GLN A 75 -4.10 16.18 -5.75
N PRO A 76 -5.09 16.92 -6.29
CA PRO A 76 -5.37 16.92 -7.72
C PRO A 76 -4.19 17.49 -8.51
N ILE A 77 -3.87 16.85 -9.64
CA ILE A 77 -2.90 17.33 -10.62
C ILE A 77 -3.59 17.41 -11.98
N HIS A 78 -3.78 18.64 -12.48
CA HIS A 78 -4.47 18.89 -13.74
C HIS A 78 -3.53 18.77 -14.94
N THR A 79 -3.11 17.54 -15.25
CA THR A 79 -2.28 17.23 -16.42
C THR A 79 -2.59 15.84 -16.98
N PHE A 80 -2.39 15.69 -18.29
CA PHE A 80 -2.38 14.41 -19.00
C PHE A 80 -0.94 13.93 -19.30
N GLN A 81 0.07 14.70 -18.90
CA GLN A 81 1.47 14.42 -19.20
C GLN A 81 2.20 13.94 -17.94
N ASN A 82 2.73 12.72 -17.99
CA ASN A 82 3.51 12.11 -16.90
C ASN A 82 4.68 12.99 -16.41
N LYS A 83 5.41 13.62 -17.33
CA LYS A 83 6.54 14.49 -16.94
C LYS A 83 6.08 15.67 -16.08
N ARG A 84 4.98 16.33 -16.49
CA ARG A 84 4.38 17.42 -15.73
C ARG A 84 3.78 16.96 -14.40
N LYS A 85 3.24 15.73 -14.35
CA LYS A 85 2.76 15.11 -13.10
C LYS A 85 3.91 14.96 -12.11
N LEU A 86 5.05 14.42 -12.55
CA LEU A 86 6.24 14.27 -11.73
C LEU A 86 6.77 15.61 -11.21
N GLU A 87 6.86 16.62 -12.09
CA GLU A 87 7.26 17.98 -11.71
C GLU A 87 6.31 18.56 -10.64
N ALA A 88 5.00 18.46 -10.85
CA ALA A 88 4.00 18.94 -9.89
C ALA A 88 4.06 18.21 -8.53
N VAL A 89 4.34 16.90 -8.53
CA VAL A 89 4.57 16.12 -7.29
C VAL A 89 5.79 16.66 -6.55
N TYR A 90 6.90 16.88 -7.25
CA TYR A 90 8.12 17.41 -6.64
C TYR A 90 7.93 18.81 -6.08
N ASP A 91 7.28 19.70 -6.83
CA ASP A 91 6.99 21.07 -6.38
C ASP A 91 6.07 21.05 -5.15
N PHE A 92 5.02 20.23 -5.15
CA PHE A 92 4.14 20.10 -3.99
C PHE A 92 4.90 19.61 -2.75
N LEU A 93 5.69 18.54 -2.87
CA LEU A 93 6.41 17.98 -1.73
C LEU A 93 7.47 18.96 -1.18
N LYS A 94 8.13 19.70 -2.08
CA LYS A 94 9.07 20.76 -1.72
C LYS A 94 8.38 21.93 -1.03
N ASP A 95 7.29 22.44 -1.58
CA ASP A 95 6.63 23.65 -1.08
C ASP A 95 5.83 23.39 0.20
N GLN A 96 5.20 22.22 0.31
CA GLN A 96 4.39 21.85 1.48
C GLN A 96 5.22 21.28 2.63
N PHE A 97 6.28 20.53 2.32
CA PHE A 97 7.03 19.75 3.31
C PHE A 97 8.55 19.96 3.28
N GLY A 98 9.08 20.83 2.42
CA GLY A 98 10.52 21.00 2.26
C GLY A 98 11.22 19.77 1.68
N LEU A 99 10.48 18.78 1.17
CA LEU A 99 10.99 17.49 0.71
C LEU A 99 11.52 17.60 -0.72
N ARG A 100 12.78 18.01 -0.85
CA ARG A 100 13.44 18.13 -2.15
C ARG A 100 13.74 16.75 -2.76
N PRO A 101 13.56 16.52 -4.08
CA PRO A 101 13.80 15.22 -4.70
C PRO A 101 15.19 14.64 -4.42
N GLU A 102 16.22 15.46 -4.26
CA GLU A 102 17.60 15.03 -3.97
C GLU A 102 17.79 14.50 -2.54
N SER A 103 16.80 14.65 -1.67
CA SER A 103 16.80 14.10 -0.31
C SER A 103 16.24 12.69 -0.22
N TRP A 104 15.32 12.32 -1.12
CA TRP A 104 14.59 11.06 -1.00
C TRP A 104 14.48 10.25 -2.30
N CYS A 105 14.67 10.85 -3.47
CA CYS A 105 14.45 10.20 -4.77
C CYS A 105 15.75 9.86 -5.52
N THR A 106 16.90 10.39 -5.11
CA THR A 106 18.19 10.13 -5.77
C THR A 106 18.93 8.98 -5.10
N GLN A 107 19.74 8.23 -5.86
CA GLN A 107 20.68 7.29 -5.26
C GLN A 107 21.81 8.06 -4.54
N PRO A 108 22.33 7.57 -3.39
CA PRO A 108 21.97 6.33 -2.71
C PRO A 108 20.75 6.44 -1.78
N LYS A 109 20.10 7.60 -1.66
CA LYS A 109 19.04 7.88 -0.66
C LYS A 109 17.69 7.18 -0.90
N ARG A 110 17.56 6.43 -2.00
CA ARG A 110 16.41 5.58 -2.31
C ARG A 110 16.80 4.13 -2.51
N ALA A 111 15.93 3.23 -2.08
CA ALA A 111 15.82 1.88 -2.60
C ALA A 111 14.65 1.78 -3.59
N ALA A 112 14.74 0.83 -4.52
CA ALA A 112 13.66 0.50 -5.44
C ALA A 112 13.26 -0.96 -5.25
N TYR A 113 11.96 -1.23 -5.31
CA TYR A 113 11.36 -2.55 -5.26
C TYR A 113 10.32 -2.66 -6.37
N GLY A 114 10.31 -3.77 -7.10
CA GLY A 114 9.26 -4.03 -8.07
C GLY A 114 9.66 -5.06 -9.10
N GLU A 115 8.66 -5.75 -9.66
CA GLU A 115 8.84 -6.73 -10.73
C GLU A 115 9.32 -6.09 -12.04
N ARG A 116 9.01 -4.80 -12.24
CA ARG A 116 9.22 -4.07 -13.50
C ARG A 116 10.69 -3.93 -13.93
N ASN A 117 11.65 -4.02 -13.00
CA ASN A 117 13.06 -3.77 -13.30
C ASN A 117 13.88 -5.03 -13.59
N GLY A 118 13.26 -6.21 -13.67
CA GLY A 118 14.00 -7.48 -13.77
C GLY A 118 14.96 -7.69 -12.59
N MET A 119 14.75 -6.97 -11.48
CA MET A 119 15.52 -7.16 -10.26
C MET A 119 15.22 -8.55 -9.75
N ASP A 120 16.26 -9.35 -9.60
CA ASP A 120 16.10 -10.62 -8.94
C ASP A 120 15.62 -10.41 -7.49
N ARG A 121 15.16 -11.50 -6.88
CA ARG A 121 14.63 -11.48 -5.51
C ARG A 121 15.69 -11.08 -4.48
N GLU A 122 16.97 -11.32 -4.75
CA GLU A 122 18.08 -10.94 -3.88
C GLU A 122 18.28 -9.42 -3.88
N ALA A 123 18.28 -8.78 -5.05
CA ALA A 123 18.34 -7.34 -5.20
C ALA A 123 17.12 -6.65 -4.53
N GLN A 124 15.92 -7.21 -4.70
CA GLN A 124 14.73 -6.74 -4.01
C GLN A 124 14.87 -6.85 -2.48
N ARG A 125 15.34 -7.99 -1.97
CA ARG A 125 15.58 -8.19 -0.53
C ARG A 125 16.64 -7.24 0.00
N ALA A 126 17.72 -7.01 -0.74
CA ALA A 126 18.78 -6.09 -0.37
C ALA A 126 18.26 -4.63 -0.31
N ALA A 127 17.42 -4.24 -1.27
CA ALA A 127 16.78 -2.92 -1.30
C ALA A 127 15.86 -2.71 -0.08
N VAL A 128 15.03 -3.71 0.25
CA VAL A 128 14.20 -3.67 1.46
C VAL A 128 15.05 -3.63 2.71
N LYS A 129 16.08 -4.48 2.81
CA LYS A 129 16.98 -4.53 3.97
C LYS A 129 17.64 -3.17 4.23
N LYS A 130 18.24 -2.56 3.20
CA LYS A 130 18.83 -1.21 3.30
C LYS A 130 17.85 -0.17 3.83
N TRP A 131 16.60 -0.23 3.39
CA TRP A 131 15.57 0.70 3.85
C TRP A 131 15.10 0.40 5.28
N MET A 132 14.97 -0.88 5.65
CA MET A 132 14.65 -1.29 7.01
C MET A 132 15.72 -0.84 8.00
N ASP A 133 17.00 -1.05 7.65
CA ASP A 133 18.17 -0.69 8.46
C ASP A 133 18.41 0.84 8.53
N GLY A 134 17.74 1.61 7.67
CA GLY A 134 17.87 3.08 7.63
C GLY A 134 19.02 3.60 6.77
N ASP A 135 19.70 2.74 6.01
CA ASP A 135 20.75 3.14 5.05
C ASP A 135 20.22 4.07 3.96
N VAL A 136 18.94 3.91 3.61
CA VAL A 136 18.24 4.74 2.63
C VAL A 136 16.93 5.26 3.21
N GLN A 137 16.55 6.47 2.82
CA GLN A 137 15.42 7.17 3.43
C GLN A 137 14.08 6.72 2.84
N SER A 138 14.06 6.42 1.54
CA SER A 138 12.84 6.07 0.83
C SER A 138 12.91 4.71 0.15
N LEU A 139 11.73 4.13 -0.04
CA LEU A 139 11.53 2.92 -0.81
C LEU A 139 10.45 3.18 -1.86
N MET A 140 10.85 3.13 -3.12
CA MET A 140 9.93 3.22 -4.26
C MET A 140 9.49 1.83 -4.67
N ALA A 141 8.18 1.59 -4.66
CA ALA A 141 7.64 0.27 -4.77
C ALA A 141 6.43 0.21 -5.72
N THR A 142 6.24 -0.93 -6.39
CA THR A 142 4.98 -1.25 -7.08
C THR A 142 4.10 -2.14 -6.19
N ILE A 143 2.85 -2.42 -6.59
CA ILE A 143 1.89 -3.31 -5.87
C ILE A 143 2.50 -4.67 -5.48
N ALA A 144 3.53 -5.16 -6.19
CA ALA A 144 4.30 -6.36 -5.80
C ALA A 144 4.92 -6.26 -4.39
N PHE A 145 4.97 -5.06 -3.82
CA PHE A 145 5.39 -4.74 -2.46
C PHE A 145 4.22 -4.89 -1.49
N GLY A 146 3.72 -6.12 -1.37
CA GLY A 146 2.50 -6.44 -0.64
C GLY A 146 2.71 -7.02 0.76
N MET A 147 3.75 -7.82 0.99
CA MET A 147 3.79 -8.72 2.16
C MET A 147 4.98 -8.45 3.09
N GLY A 148 4.69 -8.36 4.39
CA GLY A 148 5.67 -8.62 5.45
C GLY A 148 6.62 -7.49 5.84
N ILE A 149 6.27 -6.22 5.60
CA ILE A 149 7.09 -5.08 5.99
C ILE A 149 6.43 -4.33 7.13
N ASP A 150 7.13 -4.35 8.25
CA ASP A 150 6.76 -3.71 9.50
C ASP A 150 7.86 -2.72 9.90
N LYS A 151 7.87 -1.56 9.23
CA LYS A 151 8.79 -0.48 9.55
C LYS A 151 8.05 0.56 10.41
N PRO A 152 8.44 0.76 11.69
CA PRO A 152 7.67 1.56 12.64
C PRO A 152 7.55 3.04 12.25
N ASP A 153 8.57 3.60 11.61
CA ASP A 153 8.82 5.04 11.45
C ASP A 153 8.53 5.59 10.04
N VAL A 154 7.65 4.93 9.28
CA VAL A 154 7.20 5.41 7.97
C VAL A 154 6.30 6.64 8.15
N ALA A 155 6.82 7.81 7.79
CA ALA A 155 6.15 9.10 7.98
C ALA A 155 5.32 9.54 6.78
N PHE A 156 5.65 9.07 5.56
CA PHE A 156 4.86 9.33 4.36
C PHE A 156 4.64 8.04 3.58
N VAL A 157 3.41 7.84 3.15
CA VAL A 157 3.03 6.93 2.07
C VAL A 157 2.50 7.79 0.94
N ILE A 158 3.21 7.79 -0.19
CA ILE A 158 2.90 8.65 -1.34
C ILE A 158 2.50 7.77 -2.51
N HIS A 159 1.24 7.86 -2.89
CA HIS A 159 0.70 7.26 -4.10
C HIS A 159 0.91 8.21 -5.26
N TYR A 160 1.87 7.88 -6.12
CA TYR A 160 2.08 8.61 -7.36
C TYR A 160 0.96 8.29 -8.35
N ASP A 161 0.52 7.04 -8.44
CA ASP A 161 -0.60 6.60 -9.28
C ASP A 161 -1.81 6.24 -8.41
N MET A 162 -3.01 6.31 -9.01
CA MET A 162 -4.22 5.88 -8.32
C MET A 162 -4.15 4.36 -8.01
N PRO A 163 -4.44 3.94 -6.77
CA PRO A 163 -4.62 2.54 -6.43
C PRO A 163 -5.74 1.91 -7.26
N LYS A 164 -5.60 0.63 -7.59
CA LYS A 164 -6.62 -0.11 -8.36
C LYS A 164 -7.97 -0.20 -7.63
N THR A 165 -7.93 -0.28 -6.31
CA THR A 165 -9.12 -0.39 -5.45
C THR A 165 -8.92 0.42 -4.17
N PHE A 166 -10.02 0.77 -3.51
CA PHE A 166 -9.98 1.37 -2.17
C PHE A 166 -9.36 0.41 -1.13
N GLY A 167 -9.59 -0.89 -1.26
CA GLY A 167 -8.97 -1.90 -0.38
C GLY A 167 -7.45 -1.90 -0.48
N ASN A 168 -6.90 -1.80 -1.70
CA ASN A 168 -5.47 -1.65 -1.92
C ASN A 168 -4.95 -0.36 -1.29
N TYR A 169 -5.67 0.75 -1.46
CA TYR A 169 -5.27 2.03 -0.86
C TYR A 169 -5.15 1.93 0.66
N ILE A 170 -6.14 1.34 1.33
CA ILE A 170 -6.13 1.16 2.79
C ILE A 170 -4.99 0.24 3.24
N GLN A 171 -4.76 -0.87 2.52
CA GLN A 171 -3.66 -1.78 2.84
C GLN A 171 -2.28 -1.12 2.65
N GLU A 172 -2.11 -0.36 1.57
CA GLU A 172 -0.86 0.30 1.22
C GLU A 172 -0.54 1.48 2.18
N THR A 173 -1.54 2.30 2.49
CA THR A 173 -1.42 3.42 3.46
C THR A 173 -1.28 2.93 4.89
N GLY A 174 -1.84 1.77 5.22
CA GLY A 174 -1.74 1.15 6.55
C GLY A 174 -0.30 0.92 7.04
N ARG A 175 0.68 0.89 6.13
CA ARG A 175 2.12 0.78 6.42
C ARG A 175 2.72 1.99 7.13
N ALA A 176 2.02 3.13 7.14
CA ALA A 176 2.50 4.34 7.78
C ALA A 176 2.31 4.32 9.31
N GLY A 177 3.18 5.01 10.03
CA GLY A 177 3.01 5.37 11.44
C GLY A 177 2.66 4.20 12.36
N HIS A 178 3.33 3.06 12.20
CA HIS A 178 3.15 1.90 13.09
C HIS A 178 3.63 2.20 14.52
N ASN A 179 4.55 3.16 14.68
CA ASN A 179 4.96 3.70 15.97
C ASN A 179 3.91 4.61 16.65
N GLY A 180 2.72 4.79 16.05
CA GLY A 180 1.66 5.65 16.57
C GLY A 180 1.88 7.15 16.35
N GLU A 181 3.01 7.54 15.77
CA GLU A 181 3.27 8.92 15.41
C GLU A 181 2.48 9.33 14.17
N ARG A 182 2.29 10.64 14.01
CA ARG A 182 1.57 11.19 12.87
C ARG A 182 2.27 10.81 11.56
N ALA A 183 1.52 10.25 10.62
CA ALA A 183 2.01 9.90 9.29
C ALA A 183 1.03 10.34 8.21
N LEU A 184 1.56 10.73 7.04
CA LEU A 184 0.79 11.34 5.96
C LEU A 184 0.64 10.36 4.80
N CYS A 185 -0.60 10.17 4.37
CA CYS A 185 -0.99 9.36 3.23
C CYS A 185 -1.40 10.31 2.10
N LEU A 186 -0.53 10.50 1.11
CA LEU A 186 -0.71 11.42 -0.01
C LEU A 186 -1.11 10.65 -1.27
N LEU A 187 -2.24 11.01 -1.87
CA LEU A 187 -2.63 10.53 -3.19
C LEU A 187 -2.58 11.67 -4.20
N PHE A 188 -1.71 11.56 -5.20
CA PHE A 188 -1.68 12.47 -6.34
C PHE A 188 -2.60 11.96 -7.43
N LEU A 189 -3.73 12.65 -7.64
CA LEU A 189 -4.76 12.23 -8.58
C LEU A 189 -4.68 13.08 -9.85
N SER A 190 -4.34 12.46 -10.98
CA SER A 190 -4.34 13.13 -12.28
C SER A 190 -5.49 12.67 -13.19
N TRP A 191 -5.85 13.49 -14.17
CA TRP A 191 -6.86 13.11 -15.16
C TRP A 191 -6.48 11.86 -15.95
N GLN A 192 -5.18 11.63 -16.18
CA GLN A 192 -4.67 10.42 -16.81
C GLN A 192 -4.92 9.18 -15.96
N ASP A 193 -4.91 9.28 -14.63
CA ASP A 193 -5.20 8.12 -13.77
C ASP A 193 -6.67 7.70 -13.84
N VAL A 194 -7.57 8.66 -14.06
CA VAL A 194 -9.02 8.43 -14.09
C VAL A 194 -9.51 8.02 -15.49
N HIS A 195 -8.95 8.61 -16.55
CA HIS A 195 -9.44 8.45 -17.93
C HIS A 195 -8.47 7.70 -18.86
N GLY A 196 -7.23 7.51 -18.42
CA GLY A 196 -6.23 6.80 -19.21
C GLY A 196 -6.47 5.30 -19.14
N SER A 197 -6.96 4.72 -20.24
CA SER A 197 -6.65 3.32 -20.56
C SER A 197 -5.14 3.14 -20.44
N ALA A 198 -4.68 2.27 -19.53
CA ALA A 198 -3.36 1.64 -19.46
C ALA A 198 -2.34 2.07 -20.54
N SER A 199 -1.86 3.32 -20.51
CA SER A 199 -0.91 3.83 -21.52
C SER A 199 0.08 4.74 -20.83
N SER A 200 0.85 4.05 -20.03
CA SER A 200 1.95 4.56 -19.27
C SER A 200 3.17 4.58 -20.19
N SER A 201 3.60 5.78 -20.55
CA SER A 201 4.90 6.08 -21.17
C SER A 201 5.60 7.04 -20.19
N MET A 202 6.58 6.63 -19.39
CA MET A 202 7.92 6.12 -19.73
C MET A 202 7.96 4.77 -20.46
N PRO A 203 8.90 4.55 -21.39
CA PRO A 203 8.90 3.34 -22.23
C PRO A 203 8.85 2.07 -21.35
N ASN A 204 7.97 1.14 -21.72
CA ASN A 204 7.62 -0.13 -21.05
C ASN A 204 6.74 -0.01 -19.79
N VAL A 205 5.43 0.15 -19.95
CA VAL A 205 4.52 0.07 -18.81
C VAL A 205 3.19 -0.62 -19.15
N GLN A 206 2.94 -1.73 -18.46
CA GLN A 206 1.60 -2.17 -18.04
C GLN A 206 1.38 -1.75 -16.58
N LEU A 207 0.14 -1.35 -16.25
CA LEU A 207 -0.32 -0.71 -15.02
C LEU A 207 0.13 -1.36 -13.70
N SER A 208 1.11 -0.75 -13.04
CA SER A 208 1.46 -1.02 -11.64
C SER A 208 1.44 0.29 -10.86
N THR A 209 0.57 0.43 -9.85
CA THR A 209 0.52 1.59 -8.96
C THR A 209 1.89 1.79 -8.30
N THR A 210 2.46 2.99 -8.44
CA THR A 210 3.72 3.36 -7.78
C THR A 210 3.43 3.98 -6.42
N VAL A 211 3.98 3.35 -5.38
CA VAL A 211 3.91 3.80 -3.98
C VAL A 211 5.33 4.14 -3.51
N ILE A 212 5.49 5.27 -2.82
CA ILE A 212 6.76 5.70 -2.24
C ILE A 212 6.58 5.75 -0.73
N LEU A 213 7.43 5.03 0.00
CA LEU A 213 7.45 5.02 1.45
C LEU A 213 8.65 5.83 1.94
N LEU A 214 8.40 6.84 2.77
CA LEU A 214 9.45 7.73 3.30
C LEU A 214 9.50 7.68 4.82
N CYS A 215 10.68 7.49 5.36
CA CYS A 215 10.90 7.45 6.80
C CYS A 215 11.05 8.85 7.39
N ARG A 216 10.78 8.98 8.70
CA ARG A 216 10.79 10.27 9.41
C ARG A 216 12.15 10.97 9.46
N LEU A 217 13.26 10.22 9.35
CA LEU A 217 14.63 10.65 9.67
C LEU A 217 15.14 11.93 8.98
N GLN A 218 14.50 12.45 7.92
CA GLN A 218 14.85 13.77 7.34
C GLN A 218 13.65 14.66 7.00
N VAL A 219 12.45 14.35 7.49
CA VAL A 219 11.31 15.25 7.34
C VAL A 219 11.47 16.35 8.39
N PRO A 220 11.57 17.64 8.02
CA PRO A 220 11.76 18.70 9.00
C PRO A 220 10.64 18.68 10.05
N GLN A 221 10.97 18.54 11.33
CA GLN A 221 9.99 18.54 12.43
C GLN A 221 9.18 19.85 12.49
N LYS A 222 9.67 20.95 11.91
CA LYS A 222 9.10 22.30 11.96
C LYS A 222 8.16 22.64 10.80
N LEU A 223 7.42 21.68 10.27
CA LEU A 223 6.37 22.01 9.30
C LEU A 223 5.10 22.37 10.05
N SER A 224 4.83 23.67 10.19
CA SER A 224 3.61 24.19 10.80
C SER A 224 2.34 23.62 10.14
N ARG A 225 2.37 23.45 8.80
CA ARG A 225 1.30 22.79 8.03
C ARG A 225 1.12 21.30 8.35
N TRP A 226 2.20 20.59 8.67
CA TRP A 226 2.15 19.16 8.96
C TRP A 226 1.39 18.86 10.24
N HIS A 227 1.50 19.73 11.25
CA HIS A 227 0.77 19.63 12.52
C HIS A 227 -0.64 20.22 12.43
N SER A 228 -0.88 21.17 11.51
CA SER A 228 -2.17 21.86 11.37
C SER A 228 -3.14 21.21 10.37
N MET A 229 -2.71 20.19 9.61
CA MET A 229 -3.63 19.46 8.72
C MET A 229 -4.71 18.77 9.55
N PRO A 230 -5.99 18.85 9.18
CA PRO A 230 -7.02 18.11 9.89
C PRO A 230 -6.77 16.60 9.77
N ILE A 231 -6.90 15.89 10.88
CA ILE A 231 -7.05 14.43 10.88
C ILE A 231 -8.52 14.19 10.54
N LEU A 232 -8.78 13.57 9.39
CA LEU A 232 -10.13 13.19 8.97
C LEU A 232 -10.56 11.88 9.64
#